data_AF-A0A973YQR2-F1
#
_entry.id   AF-A0A973YQR2-F1
#
_cell.length_a   1.000
_cell.length_b   1.000
_cell.length_c   1.000
_cell.angle_alpha   90.00
_cell.angle_beta   90.00
_cell.angle_gamma   90.00
#
_symmetry.space_group_name_H-M   'P 1'
#
loop_
_entity.id
_entity.type
_entity.pdbx_description
1 polymer ?
#
loop_
_entity_poly.entity_id
_entity_poly.type
_entity_poly.pdbx_seq_one_letter_code
_entity_poly.pdbx_strand_id
1 'polypeptide(L)'
;MNKPLLHAATLAVAALSVTLAQAQTGASRKVDRNELRTCLDTADSIKVRSDALKARSAQLNALNEQLKTEGDEIKREFERQERSSSMMGMSRDRLERRKTAYDQKVAAAKADSEQFGPDAEALNKDLDAYNQRCGGISYDAADREAVMKEREAAGKK
;
A
#
# COMPACT_ATOMS: atom_id res chain seq x y z
N MET A 1 -24.58 -37.41 10.17
CA MET A 1 -24.29 -36.28 11.07
C MET A 1 -22.88 -35.79 10.79
N ASN A 2 -22.68 -34.93 9.79
CA ASN A 2 -21.35 -34.41 9.46
C ASN A 2 -21.40 -32.87 9.48
N LYS A 3 -20.66 -32.27 10.42
CA LYS A 3 -20.48 -30.82 10.56
C LYS A 3 -19.39 -30.37 9.56
N PRO A 4 -19.57 -29.27 8.81
CA PRO A 4 -18.45 -28.61 8.16
C PRO A 4 -17.74 -27.69 9.16
N LEU A 5 -16.46 -27.95 9.37
CA LEU A 5 -15.52 -27.10 10.10
C LEU A 5 -15.26 -25.82 9.29
N LEU A 6 -15.96 -24.75 9.64
CA LEU A 6 -15.64 -23.38 9.28
C LEU A 6 -14.27 -23.01 9.89
N HIS A 7 -13.22 -23.08 9.09
CA HIS A 7 -11.95 -22.44 9.42
C HIS A 7 -12.06 -20.96 9.03
N ALA A 8 -12.47 -20.14 10.00
CA ALA A 8 -12.33 -18.70 9.93
C ALA A 8 -10.84 -18.35 9.97
N ALA A 9 -10.27 -18.00 8.82
CA ALA A 9 -8.95 -17.40 8.74
C ALA A 9 -9.05 -15.96 9.25
N THR A 10 -8.86 -15.77 10.55
CA THR A 10 -8.66 -14.46 11.18
C THR A 10 -7.36 -13.87 10.67
N LEU A 11 -7.45 -13.00 9.66
CA LEU A 11 -6.39 -12.07 9.30
C LEU A 11 -6.28 -11.03 10.43
N ALA A 12 -5.37 -11.31 11.37
CA ALA A 12 -4.96 -10.33 12.36
C ALA A 12 -4.19 -9.21 11.65
N VAL A 13 -4.86 -8.08 11.41
CA VAL A 13 -4.21 -6.83 11.03
C VAL A 13 -3.45 -6.35 12.28
N ALA A 14 -2.16 -6.68 12.34
CA ALA A 14 -1.26 -6.11 13.32
C ALA A 14 -1.20 -4.60 13.06
N ALA A 15 -1.85 -3.83 13.93
CA ALA A 15 -1.69 -2.39 13.98
C ALA A 15 -0.22 -2.09 14.30
N LEU A 16 0.57 -1.80 13.27
CA LEU A 16 1.88 -1.18 13.41
C LEU A 16 1.64 0.26 13.90
N SER A 17 1.43 0.40 15.21
CA SER A 17 1.73 1.65 15.89
C SER A 17 3.22 1.91 15.65
N VAL A 18 3.51 2.82 14.72
CA VAL A 18 4.83 3.42 14.54
C VAL A 18 5.14 4.18 15.82
N THR A 19 5.61 3.47 16.82
CA THR A 19 6.44 4.06 17.85
C THR A 19 7.67 4.53 17.11
N LEU A 20 7.84 5.86 17.00
CA LEU A 20 9.16 6.43 16.77
C LEU A 20 10.02 5.94 17.93
N ALA A 21 10.68 4.80 17.72
CA ALA A 21 11.72 4.33 18.60
C ALA A 21 12.73 5.47 18.71
N GLN A 22 12.81 6.06 19.90
CA GLN A 22 13.81 7.07 20.21
C GLN A 22 15.17 6.38 20.02
N ALA A 23 15.79 6.65 18.88
CA ALA A 23 17.12 6.17 18.55
C ALA A 23 18.04 6.47 19.72
N GLN A 24 18.74 5.44 20.19
CA GLN A 24 19.70 5.51 21.28
C GLN A 24 20.71 6.63 20.98
N THR A 25 20.93 7.47 21.99
CA THR A 25 21.81 8.64 21.99
C THR A 25 23.28 8.22 21.79
N GLY A 26 23.66 7.86 20.57
CA GLY A 26 25.03 7.98 20.11
C GLY A 26 25.38 9.47 19.98
N ALA A 27 26.64 9.82 20.20
CA ALA A 27 27.12 11.20 20.05
C ALA A 27 26.59 11.81 18.74
N SER A 28 25.84 12.91 18.85
CA SER A 28 25.15 13.50 17.72
C SER A 28 26.15 14.00 16.70
N ARG A 29 26.21 13.34 15.54
CA ARG A 29 27.11 13.72 14.46
C ARG A 29 26.65 15.07 13.90
N LYS A 30 27.50 16.09 14.01
CA LYS A 30 27.23 17.39 13.41
C LYS A 30 27.37 17.29 11.89
N VAL A 31 26.36 17.73 11.16
CA VAL A 31 26.33 17.72 9.69
C VAL A 31 26.37 19.14 9.13
N ASP A 32 26.83 19.26 7.90
CA ASP A 32 26.77 20.51 7.16
C ASP A 32 25.39 20.74 6.52
N ARG A 33 25.20 21.94 5.96
CA ARG A 33 23.98 22.35 5.26
C ARG A 33 23.58 21.42 4.11
N ASN A 34 24.54 20.91 3.34
CA ASN A 34 24.26 20.09 2.17
C ASN A 34 23.77 18.70 2.56
N GLU A 35 24.38 18.14 3.59
CA GLU A 35 23.95 16.88 4.16
C GLU A 35 22.59 17.02 4.86
N LEU A 36 22.34 18.12 5.58
CA LEU A 36 21.02 18.42 6.13
C LEU A 36 19.95 18.49 5.03
N ARG A 37 20.23 19.19 3.92
CA ARG A 37 19.33 19.27 2.76
C ARG A 37 19.01 17.87 2.22
N THR A 38 20.04 17.05 2.00
CA THR A 38 19.90 15.67 1.52
C THR A 38 19.03 14.83 2.46
N CYS A 39 19.22 14.95 3.77
CA CYS A 39 18.42 14.24 4.76
C CYS A 39 16.94 14.67 4.70
N LEU A 40 16.66 15.97 4.60
CA LEU A 40 15.29 16.48 4.50
C LEU A 40 14.60 16.05 3.21
N ASP A 41 15.29 16.10 2.07
CA ASP A 41 14.75 15.68 0.78
C ASP A 41 14.48 14.17 0.75
N THR A 42 15.38 13.38 1.37
CA THR A 42 15.19 11.93 1.51
C THR A 42 13.99 11.63 2.41
N ALA A 43 13.83 12.34 3.52
CA ALA A 43 12.69 12.18 4.43
C ALA A 43 11.36 12.48 3.73
N ASP A 44 11.29 13.54 2.92
CA ASP A 44 10.11 13.86 2.12
C ASP A 44 9.80 12.75 1.11
N SER A 45 10.81 12.27 0.37
CA SER A 45 10.64 11.19 -0.60
C SER A 45 10.11 9.90 0.04
N ILE A 46 10.68 9.52 1.18
CA ILE A 46 10.22 8.38 1.99
C ILE A 46 8.76 8.58 2.43
N LYS A 47 8.41 9.78 2.89
CA LYS A 47 7.04 10.10 3.30
C LYS A 47 6.05 9.95 2.15
N VAL A 48 6.36 10.54 0.98
CA VAL A 48 5.51 10.44 -0.22
C VAL A 48 5.30 8.98 -0.61
N ARG A 49 6.36 8.17 -0.64
CA ARG A 49 6.26 6.73 -0.95
C ARG A 49 5.48 5.94 0.10
N SER A 50 5.66 6.26 1.38
CA SER A 50 4.89 5.65 2.47
C SER A 50 3.40 5.94 2.33
N ASP A 51 3.03 7.19 2.04
CA ASP A 51 1.64 7.58 1.87
C ASP A 51 1.03 6.98 0.59
N ALA A 52 1.81 6.88 -0.49
CA ALA A 52 1.40 6.18 -1.70
C ALA A 52 1.12 4.69 -1.44
N LEU A 53 1.97 4.00 -0.68
CA LEU A 53 1.74 2.60 -0.30
C LEU A 53 0.50 2.44 0.59
N LYS A 54 0.27 3.35 1.54
CA LYS A 54 -0.98 3.33 2.34
C LYS A 54 -2.21 3.51 1.47
N ALA A 55 -2.17 4.46 0.54
CA ALA A 55 -3.28 4.70 -0.39
C ALA A 55 -3.54 3.48 -1.29
N ARG A 56 -2.48 2.87 -1.84
CA ARG A 56 -2.60 1.65 -2.65
C ARG A 56 -3.13 0.47 -1.85
N SER A 57 -2.70 0.31 -0.59
CA SER A 57 -3.25 -0.72 0.30
C SER A 57 -4.75 -0.54 0.52
N ALA A 58 -5.21 0.68 0.78
CA ALA A 58 -6.62 0.98 0.92
C ALA A 58 -7.41 0.70 -0.38
N GLN A 59 -6.85 1.05 -1.53
CA GLN A 59 -7.44 0.76 -2.84
C GLN A 59 -7.55 -0.75 -3.10
N LEU A 60 -6.50 -1.52 -2.82
CA LEU A 60 -6.51 -2.98 -2.95
C LEU A 60 -7.55 -3.63 -2.04
N ASN A 61 -7.68 -3.14 -0.80
CA ASN A 61 -8.71 -3.63 0.12
C ASN A 61 -10.13 -3.35 -0.41
N ALA A 62 -10.40 -2.13 -0.85
CA ALA A 62 -11.70 -1.78 -1.44
C ALA A 62 -11.99 -2.60 -2.71
N LEU A 63 -10.98 -2.80 -3.57
CA LEU A 63 -11.10 -3.63 -4.77
C LEU A 63 -11.40 -5.09 -4.42
N ASN A 64 -10.76 -5.64 -3.40
CA ASN A 64 -11.03 -7.00 -2.93
C ASN A 64 -12.47 -7.17 -2.42
N GLU A 65 -13.02 -6.19 -1.71
CA GLU A 65 -14.43 -6.20 -1.28
C GLU A 65 -15.39 -6.14 -2.47
N GLN A 66 -15.09 -5.32 -3.47
CA GLN A 66 -15.87 -5.25 -4.71
C GLN A 66 -15.82 -6.57 -5.48
N LEU A 67 -14.62 -7.16 -5.66
CA LEU A 67 -14.45 -8.44 -6.33
C LEU A 67 -15.18 -9.56 -5.60
N LYS A 68 -15.15 -9.59 -4.27
CA LYS A 68 -15.91 -10.56 -3.49
C LYS A 68 -17.42 -10.44 -3.77
N THR A 69 -17.94 -9.22 -3.78
CA THR A 69 -19.36 -8.96 -4.05
C THR A 69 -19.74 -9.36 -5.48
N GLU A 70 -18.95 -8.95 -6.47
CA GLU A 70 -19.17 -9.29 -7.89
C GLU A 70 -19.09 -10.81 -8.12
N GLY A 71 -18.15 -11.50 -7.47
CA GLY A 71 -18.02 -12.95 -7.49
C GLY A 71 -19.24 -13.67 -6.92
N ASP A 72 -19.76 -13.21 -5.78
CA ASP A 72 -20.99 -13.74 -5.18
C ASP A 72 -22.21 -13.54 -6.08
N GLU A 73 -22.32 -12.39 -6.75
CA GLU A 73 -23.38 -12.11 -7.72
C GLU A 73 -23.32 -13.02 -8.94
N ILE A 74 -22.13 -13.18 -9.54
CA ILE A 74 -21.88 -14.07 -10.67
C ILE A 74 -22.25 -15.50 -10.30
N LYS A 75 -21.83 -15.96 -9.11
CA LYS A 75 -22.16 -17.30 -8.60
C LYS A 75 -23.67 -17.49 -8.46
N ARG A 76 -24.38 -16.54 -7.84
CA ARG A 76 -25.85 -16.61 -7.70
C ARG A 76 -26.55 -16.61 -9.07
N GLU A 77 -26.03 -15.87 -10.04
CA GLU A 77 -26.59 -15.85 -11.40
C GLU A 77 -26.38 -17.19 -12.11
N PHE A 78 -25.20 -17.79 -11.95
CA PHE A 78 -24.90 -19.13 -12.44
C PHE A 78 -25.87 -20.17 -11.85
N GLU A 79 -26.05 -20.19 -10.52
CA GLU A 79 -26.98 -21.09 -9.84
C GLU A 79 -28.45 -20.88 -10.27
N ARG A 80 -28.85 -19.63 -10.58
CA ARG A 80 -30.19 -19.33 -11.12
C ARG A 80 -30.36 -19.87 -12.54
N GLN A 81 -29.34 -19.74 -13.39
CA GLN A 81 -29.38 -20.25 -14.76
C GLN A 81 -29.41 -21.78 -14.78
N GLU A 82 -28.67 -22.46 -13.89
CA GLU A 82 -28.73 -23.93 -13.79
C GLU A 82 -30.13 -24.45 -13.39
N ARG A 83 -30.82 -23.73 -12.50
CA ARG A 83 -32.18 -24.10 -12.06
C ARG A 83 -33.27 -23.71 -13.08
N SER A 84 -33.00 -22.74 -13.94
CA SER A 84 -33.94 -22.27 -14.96
C SER A 84 -33.61 -22.91 -16.30
N SER A 85 -34.22 -24.06 -16.57
CA SER A 85 -34.07 -24.81 -17.82
C SER A 85 -34.56 -24.07 -19.08
N SER A 86 -35.14 -22.86 -18.95
CA SER A 86 -35.67 -22.06 -20.06
C SER A 86 -34.79 -20.88 -20.51
N MET A 87 -33.68 -20.58 -19.82
CA MET A 87 -32.79 -19.48 -20.22
C MET A 87 -31.81 -19.92 -21.33
N MET A 88 -32.23 -19.73 -22.59
CA MET A 88 -31.45 -20.01 -23.81
C MET A 88 -30.27 -19.03 -24.02
N GLY A 89 -29.25 -19.53 -24.75
CA GLY A 89 -28.08 -18.87 -25.38
C GLY A 89 -27.63 -17.50 -24.87
N MET A 90 -28.39 -16.44 -25.17
CA MET A 90 -27.99 -15.04 -24.92
C MET A 90 -27.70 -14.72 -23.45
N SER A 91 -28.45 -15.30 -22.51
CA SER A 91 -28.21 -15.10 -21.06
C SER A 91 -26.92 -15.78 -20.60
N ARG A 92 -26.56 -16.92 -21.19
CA ARG A 92 -25.29 -17.61 -20.94
C ARG A 92 -24.12 -16.81 -21.50
N ASP A 93 -24.23 -16.30 -22.73
CA ASP A 93 -23.17 -15.51 -23.37
C ASP A 93 -22.89 -14.19 -22.61
N ARG A 94 -23.92 -13.60 -22.00
CA ARG A 94 -23.75 -12.41 -21.15
C ARG A 94 -23.04 -12.76 -19.84
N LEU A 95 -23.42 -13.87 -19.21
CA LEU A 95 -22.79 -14.33 -17.97
C LEU A 95 -21.32 -14.70 -18.20
N GLU A 96 -21.00 -15.39 -19.29
CA GLU A 96 -19.63 -15.76 -19.64
C GLU A 96 -18.74 -14.54 -19.90
N ARG A 97 -19.26 -13.53 -20.60
CA ARG A 97 -18.55 -12.25 -20.78
C ARG A 97 -18.29 -11.53 -19.46
N ARG A 98 -19.26 -11.52 -18.54
CA ARG A 98 -19.07 -10.97 -17.19
C ARG A 98 -18.04 -11.75 -16.40
N LYS A 99 -18.07 -13.08 -16.46
CA LYS A 99 -17.08 -13.95 -15.81
C LYS A 99 -15.67 -13.66 -16.34
N THR A 100 -15.51 -13.55 -17.65
CA THR A 100 -14.20 -13.23 -18.26
C THR A 100 -13.70 -11.85 -17.80
N ALA A 101 -14.56 -10.83 -17.79
CA ALA A 101 -14.20 -9.51 -17.29
C ALA A 101 -13.84 -9.53 -15.79
N TYR A 102 -14.57 -10.30 -14.99
CA TYR A 102 -14.25 -10.52 -13.58
C TYR A 102 -12.89 -11.21 -13.40
N ASP A 103 -12.63 -12.29 -14.13
CA ASP A 103 -11.35 -13.02 -14.09
C ASP A 103 -10.17 -12.11 -14.47
N GLN A 104 -10.36 -11.20 -15.44
CA GLN A 104 -9.37 -10.18 -15.80
C GLN A 104 -9.12 -9.18 -14.66
N LYS A 105 -10.17 -8.68 -13.99
CA LYS A 105 -10.02 -7.79 -12.83
C LYS A 105 -9.30 -8.49 -11.67
N VAL A 106 -9.62 -9.75 -11.39
CA VAL A 106 -8.95 -10.54 -10.37
C VAL A 106 -7.47 -10.72 -10.70
N ALA A 107 -7.14 -11.02 -11.96
CA ALA A 107 -5.75 -11.16 -12.39
C ALA A 107 -4.97 -9.84 -12.23
N ALA A 108 -5.58 -8.71 -12.61
CA ALA A 108 -4.96 -7.38 -12.44
C ALA A 108 -4.76 -7.03 -10.96
N ALA A 109 -5.77 -7.27 -10.11
CA ALA A 109 -5.68 -7.04 -8.66
C ALA A 109 -4.59 -7.91 -8.02
N LYS A 110 -4.47 -9.16 -8.46
CA LYS A 110 -3.43 -10.08 -8.01
C LYS A 110 -2.04 -9.59 -8.40
N ALA A 111 -1.84 -9.20 -9.66
CA ALA A 111 -0.57 -8.66 -10.12
C ALA A 111 -0.17 -7.38 -9.35
N ASP A 112 -1.13 -6.50 -9.06
CA ASP A 112 -0.89 -5.29 -8.27
C ASP A 112 -0.52 -5.63 -6.82
N SER A 113 -1.21 -6.59 -6.21
CA SER A 113 -0.90 -7.07 -4.85
C SER A 113 0.46 -7.75 -4.75
N GLU A 114 0.92 -8.45 -5.79
CA GLU A 114 2.24 -9.10 -5.82
C GLU A 114 3.38 -8.08 -5.81
N GLN A 115 3.17 -6.89 -6.39
CA GLN A 115 4.15 -5.80 -6.37
C GLN A 115 4.20 -5.05 -5.03
N PHE A 116 3.15 -5.13 -4.22
CA PHE A 116 3.08 -4.43 -2.94
C PHE A 116 4.18 -4.87 -1.96
N GLY A 117 4.48 -6.17 -1.90
CA GLY A 117 5.49 -6.74 -1.00
C GLY A 117 6.89 -6.18 -1.28
N PRO A 118 7.43 -6.32 -2.51
CA PRO A 118 8.70 -5.73 -2.90
C PRO A 118 8.79 -4.22 -2.67
N ASP A 119 7.73 -3.46 -2.96
CA ASP A 119 7.72 -2.01 -2.76
C ASP A 119 7.81 -1.63 -1.27
N ALA A 120 7.10 -2.38 -0.40
CA ALA A 120 7.15 -2.19 1.04
C ALA A 120 8.53 -2.58 1.62
N GLU A 121 9.14 -3.66 1.13
CA GLU A 121 10.50 -4.06 1.52
C GLU A 121 11.53 -3.01 1.10
N ALA A 122 11.43 -2.48 -0.13
CA ALA A 122 12.30 -1.42 -0.60
C ALA A 122 12.16 -0.15 0.25
N LEU A 123 10.93 0.26 0.59
CA LEU A 123 10.71 1.41 1.47
C LEU A 123 11.32 1.19 2.86
N ASN A 124 11.22 -0.02 3.42
CA ASN A 124 11.82 -0.33 4.72
C ASN A 124 13.36 -0.25 4.68
N LYS A 125 13.99 -0.77 3.60
CA LYS A 125 15.44 -0.62 3.41
C LYS A 125 15.86 0.84 3.31
N ASP A 126 15.08 1.66 2.60
CA ASP A 126 15.35 3.10 2.48
C ASP A 126 15.18 3.83 3.82
N LEU A 127 14.18 3.44 4.62
CA LEU A 127 13.99 3.93 5.99
C LEU A 127 15.17 3.57 6.89
N ASP A 128 15.66 2.33 6.83
CA ASP A 128 16.82 1.89 7.60
C ASP A 128 18.08 2.67 7.19
N ALA A 129 18.33 2.81 5.89
CA ALA A 129 19.45 3.59 5.37
C ALA A 129 19.35 5.07 5.79
N TYR A 130 18.15 5.65 5.74
CA TYR A 130 17.87 7.00 6.22
C TYR A 130 18.15 7.13 7.71
N ASN A 131 17.66 6.19 8.54
CA ASN A 131 17.86 6.22 9.97
C ASN A 131 19.34 6.07 10.35
N GLN A 132 20.10 5.24 9.62
CA GLN A 132 21.55 5.11 9.82
C GLN A 132 22.31 6.40 9.48
N ARG A 133 21.92 7.09 8.40
CA ARG A 133 22.63 8.27 7.91
C ARG A 133 22.23 9.57 8.61
N CYS A 134 20.93 9.74 8.79
CA CYS A 134 20.28 10.98 9.22
C CYS A 134 19.71 10.87 10.64
N GLY A 135 19.66 9.69 11.24
CA GLY A 135 19.25 9.51 12.63
C GLY A 135 20.25 10.13 13.59
N GLY A 136 19.75 10.92 14.54
CA GLY A 136 20.58 11.49 15.61
C GLY A 136 21.58 12.56 15.17
N ILE A 137 21.49 13.08 13.94
CA ILE A 137 22.35 14.18 13.48
C ILE A 137 22.05 15.47 14.26
N SER A 138 23.06 16.32 14.40
CA SER A 138 22.92 17.70 14.85
C SER A 138 23.34 18.63 13.73
N TYR A 139 22.83 19.85 13.74
CA TYR A 139 23.11 20.86 12.73
C TYR A 139 22.99 22.24 13.36
N ASP A 140 23.62 23.23 12.74
CA ASP A 140 23.50 24.61 13.19
C ASP A 140 22.11 25.17 12.85
N ALA A 141 21.57 25.99 13.75
CA ALA A 141 20.25 26.61 13.55
C ALA A 141 20.22 27.47 12.27
N ALA A 142 21.31 28.18 11.98
CA ALA A 142 21.46 28.99 10.77
C ALA A 142 21.42 28.15 9.49
N ASP A 143 21.99 26.95 9.50
CA ASP A 143 21.94 26.04 8.36
C ASP A 143 20.54 25.47 8.16
N ARG A 144 19.84 25.11 9.24
CA ARG A 144 18.44 24.70 9.14
C ARG A 144 17.56 25.81 8.58
N GLU A 145 17.69 27.04 9.07
CA GLU A 145 16.91 28.17 8.58
C GLU A 145 17.16 28.42 7.10
N ALA A 146 18.43 28.41 6.68
CA ALA A 146 18.79 28.57 5.27
C ALA A 146 18.18 27.49 4.38
N VAL A 147 18.27 26.21 4.78
CA VAL A 147 17.69 25.09 4.02
C VAL A 147 16.17 25.20 3.94
N MET A 148 15.50 25.56 5.03
CA MET A 148 14.04 25.75 5.00
C MET A 148 13.63 26.88 4.07
N LYS A 149 14.36 28.01 4.09
CA LYS A 149 14.11 29.14 3.17
C LYS A 149 14.33 28.77 1.71
N GLU A 150 15.38 28.00 1.41
CA GLU A 150 15.64 27.47 0.06
C GLU A 150 14.49 26.56 -0.41
N ARG A 151 13.99 25.68 0.46
CA ARG A 151 12.88 24.76 0.17
C ARG A 151 11.55 25.49 -0.05
N GLU A 152 11.25 26.50 0.76
CA GLU A 152 10.08 27.36 0.56
C GLU A 152 10.14 28.13 -0.76
N ALA A 153 11.33 28.61 -1.15
CA ALA A 153 11.52 29.28 -2.43
C ALA A 153 11.37 28.31 -3.62
N ALA A 154 11.82 27.06 -3.47
CA ALA A 154 11.69 26.03 -4.49
C ALA A 154 10.24 25.58 -4.70
N GLY A 155 9.44 25.48 -3.62
CA GLY A 155 8.03 25.07 -3.69
C GLY A 155 7.04 26.16 -4.16
N LYS A 156 7.51 27.39 -4.41
CA LYS A 156 6.71 28.51 -4.94
C LYS A 156 6.82 28.65 -6.47
N LYS A 157 7.56 27.77 -7.13
CA LYS A 157 7.69 27.71 -8.59
C LYS A 157 6.72 26.67 -9.14
#